data_AF-F7DL24-F1
#
_entry.id   AF-F7DL24-F1
#
_cell.length_a   1.000
_cell.length_b   1.000
_cell.length_c   1.000
_cell.angle_alpha   90.00
_cell.angle_beta   90.00
_cell.angle_gamma   90.00
#
_symmetry.space_group_name_H-M   'P 1'
#
loop_
_entity.id
_entity.type
_entity.pdbx_description
1 polymer ?
#
loop_
_entity_poly.entity_id
_entity_poly.type
_entity_poly.pdbx_seq_one_letter_code
_entity_poly.pdbx_strand_id
1 'polypeptide(L)'
;MAELLSFTIPAGSEKTLFVWELNPGPGPESLKHSLFTVFSQFGLLYSVRVFPNAPGATPGFYAIIKFYSARDACSAQKACDQKQLFQNSPVKVRLCTRRKMHQYPIHPLNSFKCQELANYYLGFNGWSKRIITLQKLSDFKVKENTSPIKSSARQSLKYFCALEVVLPAYSCRSPGAGIAEDYLEQLEGPLEFILKRKKTQKLAIQKALSDAFQKLLMVVLGK
;
A
#
# COMPACT_ATOMS: atom_id res chain seq x y z
N MET A 1 5.86 8.93 -23.93
CA MET A 1 6.86 8.25 -23.08
C MET A 1 6.14 7.16 -22.28
N ALA A 2 6.67 5.93 -22.23
CA ALA A 2 6.04 4.80 -21.53
C ALA A 2 6.71 4.57 -20.16
N GLU A 3 5.92 4.35 -19.11
CA GLU A 3 6.40 3.97 -17.78
C GLU A 3 5.83 2.60 -17.38
N LEU A 4 6.66 1.75 -16.77
CA LEU A 4 6.22 0.49 -16.19
C LEU A 4 5.83 0.71 -14.72
N LEU A 5 4.59 0.36 -14.39
CA LEU A 5 4.06 0.37 -13.03
C LEU A 5 3.90 -1.05 -12.50
N SER A 6 4.43 -1.26 -11.29
CA SER A 6 4.29 -2.48 -10.52
C SER A 6 3.43 -2.24 -9.28
N PHE A 7 2.72 -3.28 -8.82
CA PHE A 7 1.94 -3.25 -7.59
C PHE A 7 2.82 -3.44 -6.34
N THR A 8 3.86 -2.61 -6.21
CA THR A 8 4.87 -2.68 -5.14
C THR A 8 5.02 -1.33 -4.44
N ILE A 9 5.59 -1.33 -3.23
CA ILE A 9 5.82 -0.09 -2.49
C ILE A 9 6.85 0.77 -3.27
N PRO A 10 6.56 2.05 -3.54
CA PRO A 10 7.50 2.94 -4.22
C PRO A 10 8.71 3.22 -3.30
N ALA A 11 9.80 2.50 -3.58
CA ALA A 11 11.10 2.67 -2.95
C ALA A 11 12.02 3.64 -3.74
N GLY A 12 11.69 3.90 -5.01
CA GLY A 12 12.42 4.78 -5.89
C GLY A 12 12.51 6.22 -5.40
N SER A 13 13.71 6.78 -5.43
CA SER A 13 13.95 8.20 -5.13
C SER A 13 13.30 9.12 -6.16
N GLU A 14 13.18 8.64 -7.40
CA GLU A 14 12.51 9.26 -8.54
C GLU A 14 10.98 9.34 -8.38
N LYS A 15 10.41 8.60 -7.41
CA LYS A 15 8.98 8.62 -7.07
C LYS A 15 8.68 9.41 -5.80
N THR A 16 9.70 9.97 -5.16
CA THR A 16 9.57 10.64 -3.86
C THR A 16 9.97 12.11 -3.97
N LEU A 17 9.06 13.00 -3.57
CA LEU A 17 9.28 14.43 -3.45
C LEU A 17 9.52 14.82 -1.99
N PHE A 18 10.52 15.67 -1.81
CA PHE A 18 10.79 16.39 -0.58
C PHE A 18 10.29 17.82 -0.75
N VAL A 19 9.36 18.22 0.11
CA VAL A 19 8.75 19.56 0.13
C VAL A 19 9.14 20.23 1.43
N TRP A 20 9.68 21.45 1.38
CA TRP A 20 10.05 22.20 2.58
C TRP A 20 9.72 23.69 2.40
N GLU A 21 10.00 24.49 3.44
CA GLU A 21 9.50 25.87 3.59
C GLU A 21 7.96 25.93 3.76
N LEU A 22 7.39 24.91 4.43
CA LEU A 22 5.98 24.94 4.82
C LEU A 22 5.79 25.77 6.09
N ASN A 23 4.86 26.71 6.05
CA ASN A 23 4.56 27.59 7.18
C ASN A 23 3.98 26.79 8.36
N PRO A 24 4.19 27.26 9.60
CA PRO A 24 3.67 26.62 10.81
C PRO A 24 2.15 26.82 11.00
N GLY A 25 1.35 26.77 9.93
CA GLY A 25 -0.09 27.06 9.89
C GLY A 25 -0.97 26.12 10.73
N PRO A 26 -2.29 26.00 10.45
CA PRO A 26 -3.32 25.53 11.40
C PRO A 26 -3.21 24.05 11.86
N GLY A 27 -2.14 23.35 11.51
CA GLY A 27 -1.77 22.03 12.01
C GLY A 27 -1.19 21.12 10.93
N PRO A 28 -0.47 20.05 11.31
CA PRO A 28 0.14 19.12 10.37
C PRO A 28 -0.90 18.38 9.50
N GLU A 29 -2.10 18.10 10.03
CA GLU A 29 -3.16 17.42 9.26
C GLU A 29 -3.79 18.32 8.19
N SER A 30 -3.97 19.62 8.47
CA SER A 30 -4.45 20.57 7.47
C SER A 30 -3.44 20.76 6.33
N LEU A 31 -2.15 20.84 6.67
CA LEU A 31 -1.07 20.86 5.68
C LEU A 31 -1.04 19.58 4.84
N LYS A 32 -1.19 18.42 5.48
CA LYS A 32 -1.26 17.13 4.78
C LYS A 32 -2.43 17.06 3.80
N HIS A 33 -3.60 17.55 4.19
CA HIS A 33 -4.76 17.63 3.29
C HIS A 33 -4.51 18.59 2.11
N SER A 34 -3.98 19.77 2.39
CA SER A 34 -3.66 20.77 1.35
C SER A 34 -2.63 20.23 0.34
N LEU A 35 -1.57 19.58 0.83
CA LEU A 35 -0.59 18.90 0.00
C LEU A 35 -1.22 17.77 -0.81
N PHE A 36 -2.08 16.94 -0.20
CA PHE A 36 -2.78 15.88 -0.92
C PHE A 36 -3.62 16.44 -2.07
N THR A 37 -4.40 17.50 -1.83
CA THR A 37 -5.26 18.14 -2.84
C THR A 37 -4.46 18.69 -4.01
N VAL A 38 -3.32 19.36 -3.76
CA VAL A 38 -2.48 19.91 -4.83
C VAL A 38 -1.77 18.80 -5.60
N PHE A 39 -1.11 17.88 -4.89
CA PHE A 39 -0.25 16.89 -5.54
C PHE A 39 -1.04 15.76 -6.22
N SER A 40 -2.27 15.47 -5.78
CA SER A 40 -3.13 14.47 -6.43
C SER A 40 -3.59 14.85 -7.84
N GLN A 41 -3.52 16.14 -8.21
CA GLN A 41 -3.82 16.62 -9.56
C GLN A 41 -2.83 16.11 -10.61
N PHE A 42 -1.60 15.80 -10.19
CA PHE A 42 -0.55 15.32 -11.08
C PHE A 42 -0.55 13.81 -11.25
N GLY A 43 -1.10 13.07 -10.29
CA GLY A 43 -1.00 11.61 -10.26
C GLY A 43 -1.44 10.99 -8.94
N LEU A 44 -1.55 9.67 -8.93
CA LEU A 44 -1.93 8.94 -7.72
C LEU A 44 -0.79 8.93 -6.68
N LEU A 45 -1.13 9.36 -5.46
CA LEU A 45 -0.22 9.40 -4.33
C LEU A 45 -0.24 8.08 -3.54
N TYR A 46 0.94 7.50 -3.29
CA TYR A 46 1.10 6.39 -2.35
C TYR A 46 0.96 6.85 -0.91
N SER A 47 1.68 7.93 -0.52
CA SER A 47 1.64 8.49 0.83
C SER A 47 2.06 9.95 0.88
N VAL A 48 1.41 10.73 1.76
CA VAL A 48 1.81 12.09 2.15
C VAL A 48 2.13 12.07 3.64
N ARG A 49 3.35 12.47 4.01
CA ARG A 49 3.79 12.54 5.41
C ARG A 49 4.32 13.94 5.69
N VAL A 50 3.86 14.55 6.77
CA VAL A 50 4.28 15.89 7.22
C VAL A 50 5.01 15.74 8.54
N PHE A 51 6.13 16.42 8.68
CA PHE A 51 6.99 16.38 9.84
C PHE A 51 7.35 17.80 10.28
N PRO A 52 7.45 18.07 11.58
CA PRO A 52 7.96 19.34 12.07
C PRO A 52 9.45 19.47 11.76
N ASN A 53 9.92 20.70 11.57
CA ASN A 53 11.35 20.99 11.47
C ASN A 53 12.07 20.63 12.78
N ALA A 54 13.37 20.35 12.69
CA ALA A 54 14.19 20.00 13.84
C ALA A 54 14.20 21.13 14.90
N PRO A 55 14.29 20.79 16.20
CA PRO A 55 14.39 21.80 17.26
C PRO A 55 15.65 22.66 17.04
N GLY A 56 15.46 23.97 16.87
CA GLY A 56 16.52 24.94 16.57
C GLY A 56 16.55 25.46 15.12
N ALA A 57 15.75 24.90 14.21
CA ALA A 57 15.51 25.45 12.87
C ALA A 57 14.34 26.45 12.86
N THR A 58 14.15 27.16 11.74
CA THR A 58 13.00 28.06 11.56
C THR A 58 11.68 27.30 11.78
N PRO A 59 10.73 27.86 12.55
CA PRO A 59 9.43 27.23 12.78
C PRO A 59 8.75 26.88 11.46
N GLY A 60 8.34 25.63 11.31
CA GLY A 60 7.73 25.16 10.07
C GLY A 60 7.72 23.65 9.96
N PHE A 61 7.27 23.18 8.79
CA PHE A 61 7.16 21.78 8.47
C PHE A 61 7.92 21.44 7.18
N TYR A 62 8.23 20.17 7.03
CA TYR A 62 8.60 19.57 5.76
C TYR A 62 7.71 18.35 5.50
N ALA A 63 7.56 17.99 4.23
CA ALA A 63 6.76 16.87 3.83
C ALA A 63 7.51 15.94 2.88
N ILE A 64 7.19 14.65 2.99
CA ILE A 64 7.64 13.61 2.08
C ILE A 64 6.41 13.06 1.36
N ILE A 65 6.37 13.26 0.05
CA ILE A 65 5.28 12.84 -0.82
C ILE A 65 5.80 11.72 -1.71
N LYS A 66 5.09 10.60 -1.74
CA LYS A 66 5.42 9.46 -2.61
C LYS A 66 4.34 9.26 -3.64
N PHE A 67 4.73 9.20 -4.91
CA PHE A 67 3.88 8.83 -6.03
C PHE A 67 4.06 7.35 -6.39
N TYR A 68 3.10 6.81 -7.13
CA TYR A 68 3.27 5.51 -7.79
C TYR A 68 4.10 5.62 -9.08
N SER A 69 3.97 6.75 -9.79
CA SER A 69 4.65 7.06 -11.04
C SER A 69 5.79 8.05 -10.81
N ALA A 70 6.96 7.75 -11.40
CA ALA A 70 8.10 8.66 -11.45
C ALA A 70 7.84 9.86 -12.36
N ARG A 71 7.08 9.62 -13.44
CA ARG A 71 6.65 10.69 -14.36
C ARG A 71 5.79 11.72 -13.64
N ASP A 72 4.79 11.28 -12.89
CA ASP A 72 3.88 12.17 -12.16
C ASP A 72 4.64 12.97 -11.09
N ALA A 73 5.56 12.32 -10.37
CA ALA A 73 6.44 12.99 -9.41
C ALA A 73 7.30 14.08 -10.08
N CYS A 74 7.90 13.77 -11.23
CA CYS A 74 8.70 14.74 -12.00
C CYS A 74 7.85 15.91 -12.51
N SER A 75 6.63 15.62 -13.00
CA SER A 75 5.69 16.65 -13.44
C SER A 75 5.27 17.56 -12.29
N ALA A 76 4.91 16.98 -11.15
CA ALA A 76 4.56 17.72 -9.93
C ALA A 76 5.73 18.57 -9.42
N GLN A 77 6.96 18.06 -9.46
CA GLN A 77 8.14 18.85 -9.10
C GLN A 77 8.28 20.09 -9.98
N LYS A 78 8.29 19.92 -11.30
CA LYS A 78 8.44 21.02 -12.26
C LYS A 78 7.33 22.06 -12.13
N ALA A 79 6.12 21.60 -11.81
CA ALA A 79 4.96 22.46 -11.69
C ALA A 79 4.88 23.19 -10.34
N CYS A 80 5.41 22.63 -9.26
CA CYS A 80 5.22 23.16 -7.90
C CYS A 80 6.46 23.81 -7.29
N ASP A 81 7.66 23.58 -7.82
CA ASP A 81 8.88 24.16 -7.26
C ASP A 81 8.86 25.70 -7.33
N GLN A 82 9.18 26.34 -6.21
CA GLN A 82 9.19 27.79 -6.02
C GLN A 82 7.85 28.50 -6.25
N LYS A 83 6.73 27.77 -6.22
CA LYS A 83 5.39 28.36 -6.36
C LYS A 83 4.69 28.53 -5.02
N GLN A 84 3.77 29.50 -4.99
CA GLN A 84 2.79 29.66 -3.91
C GLN A 84 1.64 28.68 -4.17
N LEU A 85 1.64 27.53 -3.48
CA LEU A 85 0.59 26.51 -3.70
C LEU A 85 -0.70 26.85 -2.94
N PHE A 86 -0.61 26.97 -1.63
CA PHE A 86 -1.72 27.25 -0.71
C PHE A 86 -1.33 28.25 0.38
N GLN A 87 -0.09 28.74 0.34
CA GLN A 87 0.46 29.70 1.28
C GLN A 87 1.15 30.83 0.51
N ASN A 88 1.26 32.00 1.14
CA ASN A 88 1.82 33.19 0.51
C ASN A 88 3.35 33.11 0.32
N SER A 89 4.03 32.22 1.04
CA SER A 89 5.47 31.95 0.84
C SER A 89 5.67 30.83 -0.19
N PRO A 90 6.61 30.98 -1.13
CA PRO A 90 6.90 29.92 -2.10
C PRO A 90 7.41 28.66 -1.38
N VAL A 91 6.94 27.49 -1.82
CA VAL A 91 7.47 26.20 -1.32
C VAL A 91 8.56 25.70 -2.24
N LYS A 92 9.52 24.96 -1.68
CA LYS A 92 10.54 24.27 -2.47
C LYS A 92 10.20 22.79 -2.59
N VAL A 93 10.25 22.28 -3.81
CA VAL A 93 9.90 20.91 -4.14
C VAL A 93 11.05 20.30 -4.92
N ARG A 94 11.70 19.28 -4.36
CA ARG A 94 12.73 18.52 -5.07
C ARG A 94 12.47 17.02 -5.02
N LEU A 95 12.85 16.34 -6.10
CA LEU A 95 12.99 14.90 -6.08
C LEU A 95 14.07 14.51 -5.07
N CYS A 96 13.81 13.45 -4.30
CA CYS A 96 14.82 12.91 -3.41
C CYS A 96 16.03 12.42 -4.22
N THR A 97 17.23 12.80 -3.81
CA THR A 97 18.49 12.41 -4.44
C THR A 97 19.19 11.26 -3.71
N ARG A 98 18.61 10.74 -2.61
CA ARG A 98 19.24 9.71 -1.77
C ARG A 98 19.37 8.38 -2.54
N ARG A 99 20.51 8.23 -3.23
CA ARG A 99 21.03 6.99 -3.81
C ARG A 99 21.63 6.08 -2.73
N LYS A 100 20.93 5.83 -1.62
CA LYS A 100 21.29 4.65 -0.81
C LYS A 100 20.62 3.46 -1.47
N MET A 101 21.31 2.86 -2.43
CA MET A 101 20.98 1.59 -3.07
C MET A 101 21.15 0.45 -2.05
N HIS A 102 20.53 0.57 -0.88
CA HIS A 102 20.20 -0.60 -0.10
C HIS A 102 19.02 -1.18 -0.84
N GLN A 103 19.20 -2.37 -1.42
CA GLN A 103 18.12 -3.12 -2.06
C GLN A 103 17.10 -3.45 -0.98
N TYR A 104 16.23 -2.50 -0.64
CA TYR A 104 15.07 -2.79 0.17
C TYR A 104 14.30 -3.88 -0.58
N PRO A 105 13.90 -4.96 0.10
CA PRO A 105 13.14 -6.01 -0.56
C PRO A 105 11.95 -5.37 -1.27
N ILE A 106 11.63 -5.81 -2.48
CA ILE A 106 10.46 -5.33 -3.19
C ILE A 106 9.25 -5.86 -2.43
N HIS A 107 8.63 -5.02 -1.61
CA HIS A 107 7.46 -5.40 -0.84
C HIS A 107 6.20 -5.20 -1.68
N PRO A 108 5.29 -6.18 -1.73
CA PRO A 108 4.02 -6.03 -2.41
C PRO A 108 3.16 -4.97 -1.71
N LEU A 109 2.31 -4.31 -2.49
CA LEU A 109 1.29 -3.43 -1.93
C LEU A 109 0.27 -4.24 -1.13
N ASN A 110 -0.30 -3.60 -0.11
CA ASN A 110 -1.45 -4.16 0.58
C ASN A 110 -2.68 -4.16 -0.35
N SER A 111 -3.63 -5.04 -0.05
CA SER A 111 -4.83 -5.22 -0.89
C SER A 111 -5.61 -3.94 -1.16
N PHE A 112 -5.66 -3.01 -0.21
CA PHE A 112 -6.36 -1.74 -0.38
C PHE A 112 -5.65 -0.84 -1.40
N LYS A 113 -4.32 -0.69 -1.26
CA LYS A 113 -3.47 0.08 -2.17
C LYS A 113 -3.39 -0.54 -3.56
N CYS A 114 -3.46 -1.87 -3.68
CA CYS A 114 -3.61 -2.51 -4.99
C CYS A 114 -4.91 -2.11 -5.67
N GLN A 115 -6.03 -2.12 -4.94
CA GLN A 115 -7.34 -1.75 -5.48
C GLN A 115 -7.41 -0.28 -5.86
N GLU A 116 -6.85 0.61 -5.03
CA GLU A 116 -6.75 2.04 -5.33
C GLU A 116 -5.95 2.30 -6.61
N LEU A 117 -4.78 1.65 -6.75
CA LEU A 117 -3.94 1.76 -7.94
C LEU A 117 -4.65 1.20 -9.19
N ALA A 118 -5.28 0.03 -9.07
CA ALA A 118 -6.03 -0.58 -10.15
C ALA A 118 -7.21 0.29 -10.58
N ASN A 119 -7.98 0.84 -9.64
CA ASN A 119 -9.09 1.74 -9.93
C ASN A 119 -8.65 3.02 -10.64
N TYR A 120 -7.49 3.57 -10.27
CA TYR A 120 -6.96 4.78 -10.89
C TYR A 120 -6.56 4.57 -12.35
N TYR A 121 -5.84 3.47 -12.66
CA TYR A 121 -5.31 3.24 -14.01
C TYR A 121 -6.24 2.45 -14.93
N LEU A 122 -6.99 1.49 -14.39
CA LEU A 122 -7.85 0.59 -15.16
C LEU A 122 -9.33 1.02 -15.09
N GLY A 123 -9.68 1.90 -14.16
CA GLY A 123 -11.06 2.23 -13.85
C GLY A 123 -11.73 1.18 -12.96
N PHE A 124 -12.79 1.57 -12.26
CA PHE A 124 -13.52 0.71 -11.33
C PHE A 124 -14.14 -0.53 -11.98
N ASN A 125 -14.48 -0.45 -13.28
CA ASN A 125 -15.01 -1.56 -14.08
C ASN A 125 -13.93 -2.27 -14.92
N GLY A 126 -12.68 -1.80 -14.90
CA GLY A 126 -11.61 -2.37 -15.73
C GLY A 126 -11.01 -3.66 -15.18
N TRP A 127 -11.31 -4.00 -13.92
CA TRP A 127 -10.82 -5.19 -13.26
C TRP A 127 -11.88 -5.76 -12.30
N SER A 128 -11.77 -7.06 -12.01
CA SER A 128 -12.59 -7.72 -11.00
C SER A 128 -11.77 -8.74 -10.23
N LYS A 129 -12.30 -9.22 -9.11
CA LYS A 129 -11.71 -10.32 -8.33
C LYS A 129 -12.73 -11.44 -8.16
N ARG A 130 -12.28 -12.68 -8.30
CA ARG A 130 -13.10 -13.87 -8.13
C ARG A 130 -12.43 -14.81 -7.11
N ILE A 131 -13.11 -15.08 -6.00
CA ILE A 131 -12.63 -16.05 -5.01
C ILE A 131 -12.88 -17.45 -5.59
N ILE A 132 -11.80 -18.22 -5.72
CA ILE A 132 -11.86 -19.59 -6.23
C ILE A 132 -12.09 -20.54 -5.05
N THR A 133 -11.31 -20.39 -3.98
CA THR A 133 -11.44 -21.18 -2.76
C THR A 133 -11.20 -20.35 -1.51
N LEU A 134 -11.95 -20.65 -0.45
CA LEU A 134 -11.72 -20.15 0.90
C LEU A 134 -11.92 -21.33 1.86
N GLN A 135 -10.84 -21.80 2.45
CA GLN A 135 -10.83 -23.03 3.25
C GLN A 135 -10.24 -22.79 4.63
N LYS A 136 -10.83 -23.39 5.66
CA LYS A 136 -10.23 -23.45 7.00
C LYS A 136 -9.18 -24.55 6.99
N LEU A 137 -7.96 -24.24 7.37
CA LEU A 137 -6.87 -25.20 7.52
C LEU A 137 -6.91 -25.74 8.95
N SER A 138 -7.86 -26.62 9.26
CA SER A 138 -7.96 -27.23 10.60
C SER A 138 -7.17 -28.53 10.75
N ASP A 139 -6.71 -29.17 9.67
CA ASP A 139 -6.46 -30.62 9.72
C ASP A 139 -5.14 -31.12 9.10
N PHE A 140 -4.15 -30.25 8.88
CA PHE A 140 -2.78 -30.73 8.66
C PHE A 140 -2.03 -30.86 9.99
N LYS A 141 -2.51 -31.74 10.87
CA LYS A 141 -1.58 -32.40 11.78
C LYS A 141 -0.72 -33.28 10.89
N VAL A 142 0.43 -32.76 10.45
CA VAL A 142 1.53 -33.62 10.02
C VAL A 142 1.63 -34.70 11.09
N LYS A 143 1.48 -35.97 10.71
CA LYS A 143 1.77 -37.09 11.59
C LYS A 143 3.27 -37.04 11.90
N GLU A 144 3.68 -36.14 12.77
CA GLU A 144 4.91 -36.30 13.51
C GLU A 144 4.64 -37.42 14.50
N ASN A 145 4.89 -38.64 14.02
CA ASN A 145 5.25 -39.73 14.91
C ASN A 145 6.51 -39.25 15.65
N THR A 146 6.37 -38.68 16.85
CA THR A 146 7.24 -38.91 18.04
C THR A 146 6.76 -38.04 19.22
N SER A 147 6.40 -38.73 20.30
CA SER A 147 6.25 -38.35 21.72
C SER A 147 5.16 -37.33 22.18
N PRO A 148 4.42 -37.64 23.26
CA PRO A 148 3.39 -36.77 23.81
C PRO A 148 3.98 -35.88 24.91
N ILE A 149 4.42 -34.67 24.55
CA ILE A 149 4.66 -33.61 25.55
C ILE A 149 3.48 -32.66 25.47
N LYS A 150 2.74 -32.55 26.58
CA LYS A 150 1.57 -31.69 26.78
C LYS A 150 1.96 -30.21 26.69
N SER A 151 2.18 -29.68 25.50
CA SER A 151 2.06 -28.24 25.25
C SER A 151 0.58 -27.93 25.14
N SER A 152 0.06 -27.04 25.98
CA SER A 152 -1.27 -26.45 25.85
C SER A 152 -1.48 -25.98 24.40
N ALA A 153 -2.21 -26.78 23.62
CA ALA A 153 -2.38 -26.52 22.21
C ALA A 153 -3.24 -25.27 22.05
N ARG A 154 -2.61 -24.11 21.91
CA ARG A 154 -3.27 -22.88 21.46
C ARG A 154 -3.97 -23.24 20.15
N GLN A 155 -5.30 -23.23 20.16
CA GLN A 155 -6.07 -23.52 18.97
C GLN A 155 -5.82 -22.37 17.99
N SER A 156 -5.10 -22.66 16.90
CA SER A 156 -4.89 -21.68 15.83
C SER A 156 -6.02 -21.80 14.81
N LEU A 157 -6.55 -20.65 14.44
CA LEU A 157 -7.55 -20.52 13.41
C LEU A 157 -6.82 -20.11 12.13
N LYS A 158 -6.61 -21.07 11.23
CA LYS A 158 -5.93 -20.86 9.95
C LYS A 158 -6.91 -20.88 8.79
N TYR A 159 -6.76 -19.92 7.88
CA TYR A 159 -7.54 -19.84 6.65
C TYR A 159 -6.63 -19.69 5.44
N PHE A 160 -6.93 -20.46 4.41
CA PHE A 160 -6.37 -20.35 3.07
C PHE A 160 -7.40 -19.73 2.14
N CYS A 161 -6.95 -18.82 1.28
CA CYS A 161 -7.74 -18.29 0.18
C CYS A 161 -6.95 -18.37 -1.12
N ALA A 162 -7.57 -18.90 -2.18
CA ALA A 162 -7.14 -18.69 -3.55
C ALA A 162 -8.18 -17.85 -4.28
N LEU A 163 -7.72 -16.85 -5.02
CA LEU A 163 -8.55 -15.99 -5.84
C LEU A 163 -7.84 -15.65 -7.14
N GLU A 164 -8.55 -15.04 -8.07
CA GLU A 164 -7.95 -14.45 -9.27
C GLU A 164 -8.40 -13.00 -9.44
N VAL A 165 -7.50 -12.19 -10.00
CA VAL A 165 -7.79 -10.87 -10.54
C VAL A 165 -7.98 -11.02 -12.05
N VAL A 166 -9.08 -10.49 -12.57
CA VAL A 166 -9.44 -10.57 -14.00
C VAL A 166 -9.43 -9.17 -14.59
N LEU A 167 -8.81 -9.04 -15.74
CA LEU A 167 -8.69 -7.80 -16.53
C LEU A 167 -9.30 -8.07 -17.91
N PRO A 168 -10.63 -7.95 -18.08
CA PRO A 168 -11.33 -8.42 -19.28
C PRO A 168 -10.82 -7.78 -20.57
N ALA A 169 -10.59 -6.46 -20.55
CA ALA A 169 -10.11 -5.70 -21.71
C ALA A 169 -8.73 -6.17 -22.23
N TYR A 170 -7.93 -6.82 -21.37
CA TYR A 170 -6.58 -7.28 -21.70
C TYR A 170 -6.50 -8.81 -21.79
N SER A 171 -7.63 -9.52 -21.65
CA SER A 171 -7.69 -10.99 -21.57
C SER A 171 -6.68 -11.58 -20.57
N CYS A 172 -6.39 -10.81 -19.52
CA CYS A 172 -5.36 -11.13 -18.53
C CYS A 172 -6.04 -11.60 -17.24
N ARG A 173 -5.50 -12.67 -16.65
CA ARG A 173 -5.92 -13.23 -15.38
C ARG A 173 -4.70 -13.47 -14.51
N SER A 174 -4.77 -13.05 -13.26
CA SER A 174 -3.70 -13.27 -12.30
C SER A 174 -4.22 -14.01 -11.08
N PRO A 175 -3.86 -15.29 -10.88
CA PRO A 175 -4.21 -16.02 -9.67
C PRO A 175 -3.35 -15.56 -8.50
N GLY A 176 -3.92 -15.57 -7.30
CA GLY A 176 -3.27 -15.23 -6.05
C GLY A 176 -3.70 -16.13 -4.90
N ALA A 177 -2.79 -16.36 -3.97
CA ALA A 177 -3.00 -17.19 -2.80
C ALA A 177 -2.59 -16.46 -1.51
N GLY A 178 -3.31 -16.74 -0.41
CA GLY A 178 -3.08 -16.08 0.86
C GLY A 178 -3.46 -16.97 2.04
N ILE A 179 -2.56 -17.03 3.03
CA ILE A 179 -2.79 -17.73 4.30
C ILE A 179 -2.82 -16.71 5.44
N ALA A 180 -3.81 -16.84 6.30
CA ALA A 180 -3.95 -16.07 7.52
C ALA A 180 -4.12 -17.00 8.71
N GLU A 181 -3.45 -16.67 9.81
CA GLU A 181 -3.54 -17.37 11.08
C GLU A 181 -3.86 -16.36 12.17
N ASP A 182 -4.72 -16.76 13.10
CA ASP A 182 -4.98 -16.04 14.35
C ASP A 182 -5.06 -17.07 15.49
N TYR A 183 -4.76 -16.63 16.72
CA TYR A 183 -4.73 -17.50 17.89
C TYR A 183 -5.98 -17.29 18.74
N LEU A 184 -6.59 -18.39 19.18
CA LEU A 184 -7.71 -18.38 20.12
C LEU A 184 -7.17 -18.51 21.55
N GLU A 185 -7.57 -17.59 22.40
CA GLU A 185 -7.37 -17.66 23.85
C GLU A 185 -8.49 -18.53 24.46
N GLN A 186 -8.16 -19.28 25.51
CA GLN A 186 -9.04 -20.32 26.09
C GLN A 186 -10.34 -19.76 26.71
N LEU A 187 -10.44 -18.44 26.91
CA LEU A 187 -11.54 -17.76 27.60
C LEU A 187 -12.38 -16.88 26.66
N GLU A 188 -12.25 -17.02 25.35
CA GLU A 188 -12.98 -16.19 24.40
C GLU A 188 -14.46 -16.57 24.30
N GLY A 189 -15.33 -15.55 24.37
CA GLY A 189 -16.76 -15.73 24.21
C GLY A 189 -17.15 -16.11 22.75
N PRO A 190 -18.36 -16.64 22.52
CA PRO A 190 -18.83 -17.03 21.17
C PRO A 190 -18.75 -15.90 20.13
N LEU A 191 -18.95 -14.65 20.55
CA LEU A 191 -18.87 -13.49 19.68
C LEU A 191 -17.44 -13.16 19.24
N GLU A 192 -16.47 -13.26 20.16
CA GLU A 192 -15.06 -13.00 19.87
C GLU A 192 -14.52 -14.02 18.88
N PHE A 193 -14.91 -15.29 19.03
CA PHE A 193 -14.59 -16.34 18.08
C PHE A 193 -15.09 -16.01 16.66
N ILE A 194 -16.34 -15.54 16.53
CA ILE A 194 -16.91 -15.15 15.22
C ILE A 194 -16.15 -13.95 14.62
N LEU A 195 -15.80 -12.96 15.45
CA LEU A 195 -15.04 -11.79 15.01
C LEU A 195 -13.64 -12.17 14.53
N LYS A 196 -12.91 -12.98 15.31
CA LYS A 196 -11.60 -13.51 14.90
C LYS A 196 -11.71 -14.33 13.63
N ARG A 197 -12.71 -15.23 13.53
CA ARG A 197 -12.96 -16.00 12.31
C ARG A 197 -13.11 -15.12 11.07
N LYS A 198 -13.99 -14.11 11.13
CA LYS A 198 -14.22 -13.17 10.01
C LYS A 198 -12.97 -12.35 9.70
N LYS A 199 -12.25 -11.88 10.71
CA LYS A 199 -11.01 -11.11 10.57
C LYS A 199 -9.94 -11.94 9.85
N THR A 200 -9.73 -13.19 10.24
CA THR A 200 -8.73 -14.07 9.64
C THR A 200 -9.10 -14.45 8.20
N GLN A 201 -10.37 -14.77 7.94
CA GLN A 201 -10.87 -14.98 6.58
C GLN A 201 -10.61 -13.77 5.69
N LYS A 202 -10.95 -12.57 6.17
CA LYS A 202 -10.70 -11.31 5.45
C LYS A 202 -9.21 -11.11 5.19
N LEU A 203 -8.34 -11.38 6.16
CA LEU A 203 -6.89 -11.25 6.02
C LEU A 203 -6.33 -12.23 4.97
N ALA A 204 -6.83 -13.47 4.91
CA ALA A 204 -6.44 -14.44 3.90
C ALA A 204 -6.81 -13.95 2.49
N ILE A 205 -8.03 -13.44 2.32
CA ILE A 205 -8.50 -12.85 1.05
C ILE A 205 -7.64 -11.64 0.66
N GLN A 206 -7.32 -10.75 1.61
CA GLN A 206 -6.49 -9.58 1.35
C GLN A 206 -5.08 -9.97 0.91
N LYS A 207 -4.47 -10.98 1.56
CA LYS A 207 -3.16 -11.50 1.15
C LYS A 207 -3.21 -12.12 -0.24
N ALA A 208 -4.23 -12.93 -0.54
CA ALA A 208 -4.42 -13.51 -1.86
C ALA A 208 -4.61 -12.45 -2.95
N LEU A 209 -5.29 -11.35 -2.63
CA LEU A 209 -5.47 -10.23 -3.55
C LEU A 209 -4.16 -9.48 -3.81
N SER A 210 -3.39 -9.18 -2.77
CA SER A 210 -2.04 -8.62 -2.92
C SER A 210 -1.14 -9.52 -3.75
N ASP A 211 -1.19 -10.85 -3.53
CA ASP A 211 -0.42 -11.84 -4.28
C ASP A 211 -0.82 -11.90 -5.77
N ALA A 212 -2.10 -11.78 -6.09
CA ALA A 212 -2.56 -11.69 -7.47
C ALA A 212 -2.05 -10.40 -8.15
N PHE A 213 -2.14 -9.25 -7.48
CA PHE A 213 -1.74 -7.98 -8.06
C PHE A 213 -0.22 -7.83 -8.24
N GLN A 214 0.61 -8.36 -7.33
CA GLN A 214 2.08 -8.21 -7.45
C GLN A 214 2.67 -8.88 -8.70
N LYS A 215 1.95 -9.82 -9.31
CA LYS A 215 2.35 -10.51 -10.56
C LYS A 215 2.01 -9.69 -11.81
N LEU A 216 1.21 -8.64 -11.66
CA LEU A 216 0.80 -7.77 -12.75
C LEU A 216 1.77 -6.59 -12.90
N LEU A 217 2.05 -6.25 -14.16
CA LEU A 217 2.78 -5.06 -14.55
C LEU A 217 1.92 -4.27 -15.54
N MET A 218 1.82 -2.97 -15.35
CA MET A 218 1.07 -2.07 -16.23
C MET A 218 2.03 -1.19 -16.99
N VAL A 219 1.84 -1.06 -18.30
CA VAL A 219 2.54 -0.07 -19.11
C VAL A 219 1.64 1.14 -19.25
N VAL A 220 2.06 2.26 -18.66
CA VAL A 220 1.33 3.52 -18.76
C VAL A 220 1.96 4.37 -19.85
N LEU A 221 1.19 4.62 -20.90
CA LEU A 221 1.58 5.50 -21.99
C LEU A 221 1.16 6.93 -21.66
N GLY A 222 2.11 7.86 -21.70
CA GLY A 222 1.80 9.26 -21.50
C GLY A 222 1.11 9.89 -22.70
N LYS A 223 0.06 10.67 -22.43
CA LYS A 223 -0.36 11.79 -23.30
C LYS A 223 0.74 12.85 -23.33
#